data_AF-A0A522EVR4-F1
#
_entry.id   AF-A0A522EVR4-F1
#
_cell.length_a   1.000
_cell.length_b   1.000
_cell.length_c   1.000
_cell.angle_alpha   90.00
_cell.angle_beta   90.00
_cell.angle_gamma   90.00
#
_symmetry.space_group_name_H-M   'P 1'
#
loop_
_entity.id
_entity.type
_entity.pdbx_description
1 polymer ?
#
loop_
_entity_poly.entity_id
_entity_poly.type
_entity_poly.pdbx_seq_one_letter_code
_entity_poly.pdbx_strand_id
1 'polypeptide(L)'
;MNFADIATILTDYNQGRIDWHNTSGKFRQRAKNSLWALWTLYSWDELLQLSIMWTVSLAAGYYGAQSCKDDNCSSLLRGSTAALATMTGAHFFTVAPKYFRRNAKIEKNHQLCLGLIEQLGGLRHEATTDLNTLIDTMQATLRLCDQMKLPHLKRGDADRNIMYTTHFLAYLKTKIESFTESLSTPSTNRKDLLQETEDFWQQSPQILYETFKDEQENPNTITPR
;
A
#
# COMPACT_ATOMS: atom_id res chain seq x y z
N MET A 1 0.53 -13.84 -26.63
CA MET A 1 0.22 -12.97 -25.48
C MET A 1 1.50 -12.24 -25.11
N ASN A 2 1.51 -10.90 -25.14
CA ASN A 2 2.74 -10.14 -24.89
C ASN A 2 2.94 -9.94 -23.36
N PHE A 3 4.17 -9.63 -22.94
CA PHE A 3 4.50 -9.44 -21.53
C PHE A 3 3.71 -8.30 -20.86
N ALA A 4 3.39 -7.22 -21.59
CA ALA A 4 2.60 -6.11 -21.08
C ALA A 4 1.13 -6.51 -20.80
N ASP A 5 0.56 -7.41 -21.59
CA ASP A 5 -0.79 -7.94 -21.36
C ASP A 5 -0.82 -8.77 -20.07
N ILE A 6 0.17 -9.64 -19.88
CA ILE A 6 0.34 -10.46 -18.66
C ILE A 6 0.60 -9.57 -17.44
N ALA A 7 1.49 -8.57 -17.56
CA ALA A 7 1.80 -7.64 -16.49
C ALA A 7 0.58 -6.79 -16.09
N THR A 8 -0.27 -6.39 -17.04
CA THR A 8 -1.52 -5.66 -16.75
C THR A 8 -2.49 -6.56 -16.01
N ILE A 9 -2.73 -7.78 -16.50
CA ILE A 9 -3.61 -8.74 -15.83
C ILE A 9 -3.13 -9.04 -14.41
N LEU A 10 -1.83 -9.30 -14.22
CA LEU A 10 -1.27 -9.56 -12.89
C LEU A 10 -1.29 -8.34 -11.97
N THR A 11 -1.13 -7.13 -12.52
CA THR A 11 -1.23 -5.88 -11.75
C THR A 11 -2.68 -5.62 -11.33
N ASP A 12 -3.63 -5.79 -12.24
CA ASP A 12 -5.06 -5.58 -12.00
C ASP A 12 -5.63 -6.66 -11.07
N TYR A 13 -5.22 -7.92 -11.25
CA TYR A 13 -5.54 -9.03 -10.34
C TYR A 13 -5.00 -8.77 -8.93
N ASN A 14 -3.81 -8.17 -8.82
CA ASN A 14 -3.26 -7.71 -7.55
C ASN A 14 -3.81 -6.33 -7.11
N GLN A 15 -4.86 -5.79 -7.75
CA GLN A 15 -5.44 -4.49 -7.42
C GLN A 15 -4.45 -3.31 -7.44
N GLY A 16 -3.35 -3.41 -8.20
CA GLY A 16 -2.26 -2.44 -8.22
C GLY A 16 -1.27 -2.55 -7.05
N ARG A 17 -1.38 -3.61 -6.21
CA ARG A 17 -0.50 -3.86 -5.04
C ARG A 17 0.89 -4.34 -5.45
N ILE A 18 0.98 -5.04 -6.58
CA ILE A 18 2.23 -5.32 -7.30
C ILE A 18 2.09 -4.71 -8.70
N ASP A 19 2.97 -3.77 -9.03
CA ASP A 19 3.08 -3.26 -10.38
C ASP A 19 4.05 -4.16 -11.16
N TRP A 20 3.51 -5.14 -11.88
CA TRP A 20 4.28 -6.07 -12.71
C TRP A 20 4.86 -5.39 -13.96
N HIS A 21 4.39 -4.18 -14.31
CA HIS A 21 5.08 -3.33 -15.28
C HIS A 21 6.34 -2.68 -14.68
N ASN A 22 6.46 -2.63 -13.36
CA ASN A 22 7.54 -1.95 -12.65
C ASN A 22 8.70 -2.87 -12.22
N THR A 23 8.50 -4.20 -12.21
CA THR A 23 9.57 -5.18 -11.96
C THR A 23 10.55 -5.30 -13.15
N SER A 24 10.16 -4.90 -14.36
CA SER A 24 11.07 -4.90 -15.53
C SER A 24 10.83 -3.75 -16.54
N GLY A 25 9.61 -3.20 -16.63
CA GLY A 25 9.24 -2.19 -17.63
C GLY A 25 9.77 -0.78 -17.34
N LYS A 26 9.86 -0.38 -16.07
CA LYS A 26 10.54 0.88 -15.71
C LYS A 26 12.06 0.81 -15.84
N PHE A 27 12.68 -0.38 -15.80
CA PHE A 27 14.10 -0.50 -16.16
C PHE A 27 14.30 -0.06 -17.63
N ARG A 28 13.45 -0.55 -18.54
CA ARG A 28 13.53 -0.21 -19.97
C ARG A 28 13.09 1.22 -20.29
N GLN A 29 12.11 1.78 -19.57
CA GLN A 29 11.66 3.16 -19.76
C GLN A 29 12.58 4.20 -19.08
N ARG A 30 13.18 3.88 -17.92
CA ARG A 30 14.04 4.81 -17.17
C ARG A 30 15.52 4.71 -17.57
N ALA A 31 16.04 3.51 -17.87
CA ALA A 31 17.38 3.36 -18.42
C ALA A 31 17.50 3.93 -19.86
N LYS A 32 16.38 4.02 -20.59
CA LYS A 32 16.32 4.74 -21.88
C LYS A 32 16.74 6.22 -21.76
N ASN A 33 16.64 6.81 -20.57
CA ASN A 33 16.80 8.25 -20.36
C ASN A 33 18.12 8.65 -19.65
N SER A 34 19.02 7.71 -19.36
CA SER A 34 20.44 7.84 -18.90
C SER A 34 20.76 6.99 -17.66
N LEU A 35 22.04 6.69 -17.44
CA LEU A 35 22.57 6.12 -16.18
C LEU A 35 22.22 6.99 -14.96
N TRP A 36 22.01 8.29 -15.16
CA TRP A 36 21.63 9.24 -14.10
C TRP A 36 20.19 9.02 -13.61
N ALA A 37 19.32 8.51 -14.49
CA ALA A 37 17.95 8.12 -14.13
C ALA A 37 17.91 6.87 -13.24
N LEU A 38 18.93 6.00 -13.29
CA LEU A 38 19.05 4.90 -12.33
C LEU A 38 19.37 5.43 -10.92
N TRP A 39 20.17 6.50 -10.82
CA TRP A 39 20.51 7.13 -9.53
C TRP A 39 19.33 7.88 -8.89
N THR A 40 18.50 8.54 -9.68
CA THR A 40 17.43 9.41 -9.14
C THR A 40 16.08 8.74 -8.97
N LEU A 41 15.84 7.59 -9.62
CA LEU A 41 14.52 6.94 -9.67
C LEU A 41 14.46 5.59 -8.97
N TYR A 42 15.60 5.06 -8.52
CA TYR A 42 15.67 3.88 -7.67
C TYR A 42 16.17 4.27 -6.29
N SER A 43 15.59 3.65 -5.27
CA SER A 43 16.17 3.70 -3.93
C SER A 43 17.51 2.93 -3.91
N TRP A 44 18.42 3.32 -3.00
CA TRP A 44 19.68 2.61 -2.79
C TRP A 44 19.46 1.10 -2.52
N ASP A 45 18.38 0.75 -1.83
CA ASP A 45 18.00 -0.64 -1.56
C ASP A 45 17.65 -1.42 -2.85
N GLU A 46 16.93 -0.80 -3.80
CA GLU A 46 16.60 -1.44 -5.07
C GLU A 46 17.84 -1.61 -5.97
N LEU A 47 18.74 -0.62 -6.00
CA LEU A 47 20.00 -0.72 -6.73
C LEU A 47 20.91 -1.81 -6.16
N LEU A 48 20.96 -1.94 -4.84
CA LEU A 48 21.71 -3.00 -4.15
C LEU A 48 21.12 -4.38 -4.45
N GLN A 49 19.80 -4.53 -4.43
CA GLN A 49 19.15 -5.80 -4.77
C GLN A 49 19.39 -6.20 -6.22
N LEU A 50 19.30 -5.23 -7.15
CA LEU A 50 19.62 -5.45 -8.56
C LEU A 50 21.08 -5.88 -8.74
N SER A 51 22.03 -5.19 -8.10
CA SER A 51 23.46 -5.52 -8.25
C SER A 51 23.80 -6.89 -7.67
N ILE A 52 23.22 -7.27 -6.52
CA ILE A 52 23.36 -8.61 -5.94
C ILE A 52 22.78 -9.66 -6.90
N MET A 53 21.56 -9.43 -7.41
CA MET A 53 20.89 -10.37 -8.31
C MET A 53 21.70 -10.60 -9.60
N TRP A 54 22.22 -9.54 -10.22
CA TRP A 54 23.08 -9.64 -11.39
C TRP A 54 24.40 -10.37 -11.08
N THR A 55 25.07 -10.00 -9.99
CA THR A 55 26.37 -10.58 -9.62
C THR A 55 26.25 -12.08 -9.36
N VAL A 56 25.25 -12.50 -8.59
CA VAL A 56 25.03 -13.92 -8.27
C VAL A 56 24.60 -14.70 -9.52
N SER A 57 23.79 -14.12 -10.39
CA SER A 57 23.36 -14.77 -11.64
C SER A 57 24.51 -14.93 -12.64
N LEU A 58 25.38 -13.92 -12.75
CA LEU A 58 26.58 -14.00 -13.60
C LEU A 58 27.57 -15.03 -13.07
N ALA A 59 27.79 -15.07 -11.74
CA ALA A 59 28.62 -16.09 -11.11
C ALA A 59 28.04 -17.50 -11.35
N ALA A 60 26.74 -17.71 -11.14
CA ALA A 60 26.07 -18.98 -11.40
C ALA A 60 26.15 -19.39 -12.88
N GLY A 61 26.03 -18.43 -13.80
CA GLY A 61 26.21 -18.67 -15.22
C GLY A 61 27.63 -19.10 -15.58
N TYR A 62 28.63 -18.46 -14.99
CA TYR A 62 30.04 -18.83 -15.16
C TYR A 62 30.33 -20.25 -14.64
N TYR A 63 29.94 -20.57 -13.41
CA TYR A 63 30.11 -21.91 -12.85
C TYR A 63 29.29 -22.97 -13.60
N GLY A 64 28.08 -22.61 -14.06
CA GLY A 64 27.23 -23.45 -14.88
C GLY A 64 27.89 -23.79 -16.22
N ALA A 65 28.50 -22.80 -16.89
CA ALA A 65 29.26 -23.01 -18.11
C ALA A 65 30.49 -23.90 -17.89
N GLN A 66 31.19 -23.74 -16.76
CA GLN A 66 32.36 -24.57 -16.40
C GLN A 66 32.01 -25.99 -15.92
N SER A 67 30.76 -26.24 -15.53
CA SER A 67 30.29 -27.59 -15.16
C SER A 67 30.17 -28.55 -16.36
N CYS A 68 30.37 -28.03 -17.57
CA CYS A 68 30.28 -28.73 -18.83
C CYS A 68 31.61 -29.42 -19.12
N LYS A 69 31.65 -30.77 -19.01
CA LYS A 69 32.89 -31.55 -19.08
C LYS A 69 33.07 -32.36 -20.37
N ASP A 70 31.99 -32.57 -21.12
CA ASP A 70 31.97 -33.41 -22.32
C ASP A 70 31.66 -32.55 -23.57
N ASP A 71 32.17 -32.95 -24.73
CA ASP A 71 31.99 -32.21 -26.00
C ASP A 71 30.52 -32.12 -26.48
N ASN A 72 29.67 -33.02 -26.00
CA ASN A 72 28.23 -33.00 -26.28
C ASN A 72 27.45 -32.00 -25.40
N CYS A 73 28.10 -31.35 -24.45
CA CYS A 73 27.48 -30.39 -23.55
C CYS A 73 27.66 -28.95 -24.08
N SER A 74 26.58 -28.18 -24.12
CA SER A 74 26.63 -26.75 -24.45
C SER A 74 26.87 -25.92 -23.20
N SER A 75 28.07 -25.35 -23.09
CA SER A 75 28.45 -24.43 -21.99
C SER A 75 27.56 -23.18 -21.97
N LEU A 76 27.17 -22.68 -23.14
CA LEU A 76 26.23 -21.56 -23.28
C LEU A 76 24.84 -21.92 -22.74
N LEU A 77 24.31 -23.10 -23.09
CA LEU A 77 23.00 -23.52 -22.62
C LEU A 77 22.98 -23.74 -21.10
N ARG A 78 24.00 -24.41 -20.56
CA ARG A 78 24.11 -24.63 -19.11
C ARG A 78 24.32 -23.32 -18.34
N GLY A 79 25.21 -22.46 -18.82
CA GLY A 79 25.47 -21.16 -18.19
C GLY A 79 24.25 -20.25 -18.23
N SER A 80 23.57 -20.13 -19.36
CA SER A 80 22.34 -19.33 -19.47
C SER A 80 21.21 -19.88 -18.60
N THR A 81 21.04 -21.20 -18.54
CA THR A 81 20.01 -21.83 -17.68
C THR A 81 20.32 -21.60 -16.19
N ALA A 82 21.58 -21.77 -15.77
CA ALA A 82 22.00 -21.52 -14.39
C ALA A 82 21.83 -20.05 -13.99
N ALA A 83 22.19 -19.12 -14.88
CA ALA A 83 21.98 -17.69 -14.67
C ALA A 83 20.49 -17.35 -14.57
N LEU A 84 19.65 -17.90 -15.45
CA LEU A 84 18.20 -17.64 -15.47
C LEU A 84 17.52 -18.18 -14.19
N ALA A 85 17.84 -19.41 -13.79
CA ALA A 85 17.29 -20.01 -12.58
C ALA A 85 17.67 -19.21 -11.33
N THR A 86 18.94 -18.78 -11.26
CA THR A 86 19.46 -17.96 -10.16
C THR A 86 18.84 -16.58 -10.14
N MET A 87 18.70 -15.93 -11.29
CA MET A 87 18.06 -14.61 -11.42
C MET A 87 16.59 -14.68 -10.98
N THR A 88 15.88 -15.72 -11.38
CA THR A 88 14.48 -15.94 -11.00
C THR A 88 14.34 -16.21 -9.49
N GLY A 89 15.20 -17.08 -8.94
CA GLY A 89 15.22 -17.38 -7.51
C GLY A 89 15.54 -16.14 -6.69
N ALA A 90 16.61 -15.42 -7.02
CA ALA A 90 17.01 -14.20 -6.35
C ALA A 90 15.93 -13.09 -6.46
N HIS A 91 15.25 -12.99 -7.60
CA HIS A 91 14.09 -12.10 -7.75
C HIS A 91 12.98 -12.47 -6.78
N PHE A 92 12.63 -13.76 -6.67
CA PHE A 92 11.60 -14.21 -5.74
C PHE A 92 12.02 -13.95 -4.28
N PHE A 93 13.26 -14.25 -3.89
CA PHE A 93 13.77 -13.99 -2.53
C PHE A 93 13.79 -12.51 -2.15
N THR A 94 13.99 -11.61 -3.10
CA THR A 94 13.99 -10.16 -2.86
C THR A 94 12.58 -9.57 -2.83
N VAL A 95 11.68 -10.04 -3.70
CA VAL A 95 10.31 -9.50 -3.82
C VAL A 95 9.33 -10.13 -2.84
N ALA A 96 9.43 -11.44 -2.57
CA ALA A 96 8.45 -12.14 -1.75
C ALA A 96 8.32 -11.56 -0.32
N PRO A 97 9.40 -11.25 0.42
CA PRO A 97 9.28 -10.62 1.74
C PRO A 97 8.60 -9.26 1.69
N LYS A 98 8.84 -8.46 0.63
CA LYS A 98 8.19 -7.17 0.42
C LYS A 98 6.69 -7.37 0.19
N TYR A 99 6.31 -8.36 -0.60
CA TYR A 99 4.90 -8.72 -0.82
C TYR A 99 4.20 -9.19 0.47
N PHE A 100 4.81 -10.10 1.24
CA PHE A 100 4.24 -10.58 2.50
C PHE A 100 4.06 -9.44 3.51
N ARG A 101 5.05 -8.56 3.67
CA ARG A 101 4.94 -7.39 4.56
C ARG A 101 3.82 -6.45 4.13
N ARG A 102 3.65 -6.21 2.82
CA ARG A 102 2.58 -5.37 2.29
C ARG A 102 1.22 -5.98 2.55
N ASN A 103 1.03 -7.26 2.26
CA ASN A 103 -0.23 -7.95 2.52
C ASN A 103 -0.57 -7.99 4.01
N ALA A 104 0.41 -8.22 4.89
CA ALA A 104 0.18 -8.18 6.33
C ALA A 104 -0.29 -6.79 6.82
N LYS A 105 0.25 -5.69 6.25
CA LYS A 105 -0.21 -4.34 6.57
C LYS A 105 -1.61 -4.05 6.03
N ILE A 106 -1.91 -4.51 4.82
CA ILE A 106 -3.25 -4.37 4.23
C ILE A 106 -4.27 -5.13 5.08
N GLU A 107 -3.96 -6.36 5.46
CA GLU A 107 -4.81 -7.17 6.34
C GLU A 107 -5.02 -6.48 7.69
N LYS A 108 -3.96 -5.92 8.28
CA LYS A 108 -4.08 -5.14 9.52
C LYS A 108 -4.99 -3.93 9.37
N ASN A 109 -4.90 -3.20 8.27
CA ASN A 109 -5.77 -2.06 7.98
C ASN A 109 -7.23 -2.50 7.80
N HIS A 110 -7.45 -3.61 7.10
CA HIS A 110 -8.76 -4.22 6.92
C HIS A 110 -9.39 -4.60 8.26
N GLN A 111 -8.66 -5.30 9.12
CA GLN A 111 -9.11 -5.66 10.46
C GLN A 111 -9.39 -4.44 11.34
N LEU A 112 -8.58 -3.37 11.21
CA LEU A 112 -8.85 -2.11 11.88
C LEU A 112 -10.18 -1.49 11.42
N CYS A 113 -10.44 -1.45 10.12
CA CYS A 113 -11.73 -0.97 9.58
C CYS A 113 -12.91 -1.78 10.12
N LEU A 114 -12.81 -3.11 10.11
CA LEU A 114 -13.88 -3.98 10.64
C LEU A 114 -14.12 -3.74 12.13
N GLY A 115 -13.05 -3.63 12.93
CA GLY A 115 -13.17 -3.34 14.37
C GLY A 115 -13.81 -1.99 14.66
N LEU A 116 -13.52 -0.95 13.88
CA LEU A 116 -14.17 0.36 14.00
C LEU A 116 -15.65 0.30 13.62
N ILE A 117 -16.00 -0.44 12.56
CA ILE A 117 -17.40 -0.64 12.16
C ILE A 117 -18.17 -1.36 13.27
N GLU A 118 -17.57 -2.39 13.87
CA GLU A 118 -18.16 -3.14 14.99
C GLU A 118 -18.36 -2.25 16.22
N GLN A 119 -17.34 -1.45 16.59
CA GLN A 119 -17.42 -0.49 17.70
C GLN A 119 -18.59 0.49 17.50
N LEU A 120 -18.74 1.06 16.30
CA LEU A 120 -19.87 1.94 15.96
C LEU A 120 -21.21 1.20 16.00
N GLY A 121 -21.24 -0.07 15.59
CA GLY A 121 -22.43 -0.93 15.66
C GLY A 121 -22.91 -1.15 17.10
N GLY A 122 -21.98 -1.27 18.05
CA GLY A 122 -22.30 -1.42 19.48
C GLY A 122 -23.05 -0.22 20.08
N LEU A 123 -22.87 0.99 19.52
CA LEU A 123 -23.55 2.21 19.98
C LEU A 123 -25.04 2.26 19.60
N ARG A 124 -25.51 1.38 18.70
CA ARG A 124 -26.89 1.39 18.21
C ARG A 124 -27.92 1.00 19.26
N HIS A 125 -27.53 0.24 20.29
CA HIS A 125 -28.45 -0.21 21.33
C HIS A 125 -29.02 0.93 22.19
N GLU A 126 -28.42 2.13 22.15
CA GLU A 126 -28.79 3.30 22.97
C GLU A 126 -29.16 4.53 22.12
N ALA A 127 -29.31 4.36 20.80
CA ALA A 127 -29.28 5.45 19.84
C ALA A 127 -30.66 6.01 19.46
N THR A 128 -30.75 7.35 19.37
CA THR A 128 -31.83 8.07 18.68
C THR A 128 -31.72 7.86 17.16
N THR A 129 -32.78 8.17 16.40
CA THR A 129 -32.79 8.09 14.93
C THR A 129 -31.64 8.87 14.28
N ASP A 130 -31.31 10.05 14.81
CA ASP A 130 -30.22 10.89 14.32
C ASP A 130 -28.84 10.24 14.54
N LEU A 131 -28.62 9.64 15.73
CA LEU A 131 -27.38 8.92 16.03
C LEU A 131 -27.21 7.67 15.16
N ASN A 132 -28.30 6.96 14.85
CA ASN A 132 -28.25 5.82 13.93
C ASN A 132 -27.84 6.24 12.51
N THR A 133 -28.38 7.34 12.00
CA THR A 133 -28.05 7.87 10.67
C THR A 133 -26.59 8.29 10.58
N LEU A 134 -26.06 8.90 11.64
CA LEU A 134 -24.65 9.25 11.74
C LEU A 134 -23.76 8.00 11.77
N ILE A 135 -24.11 6.99 12.57
CA ILE A 135 -23.41 5.70 12.60
C ILE A 135 -23.38 5.04 11.22
N ASP A 136 -24.51 5.05 10.50
CA ASP A 136 -24.60 4.52 9.13
C ASP A 136 -23.64 5.26 8.18
N THR A 137 -23.56 6.58 8.29
CA THR A 137 -22.64 7.42 7.49
C THR A 137 -21.18 7.10 7.80
N MET A 138 -20.81 7.02 9.09
CA MET A 138 -19.46 6.67 9.51
C MET A 138 -19.07 5.26 9.03
N GLN A 139 -19.97 4.28 9.16
CA GLN A 139 -19.74 2.91 8.68
C GLN A 139 -19.60 2.85 7.16
N ALA A 140 -20.41 3.60 6.40
CA ALA A 140 -20.29 3.71 4.95
C ALA A 140 -18.94 4.30 4.55
N THR A 141 -18.50 5.36 5.22
CA THR A 141 -17.18 5.98 4.99
C THR A 141 -16.04 5.02 5.31
N LEU A 142 -16.11 4.27 6.42
CA LEU A 142 -15.10 3.24 6.75
C LEU A 142 -15.05 2.11 5.72
N ARG A 143 -16.20 1.65 5.20
CA ARG A 143 -16.26 0.66 4.12
C ARG A 143 -15.67 1.20 2.82
N LEU A 144 -15.93 2.47 2.51
CA LEU A 144 -15.28 3.14 1.39
C LEU A 144 -13.76 3.21 1.60
N CYS A 145 -13.28 3.53 2.81
CA CYS A 145 -11.84 3.53 3.13
C CYS A 145 -11.19 2.15 3.00
N ASP A 146 -11.89 1.09 3.41
CA ASP A 146 -11.44 -0.30 3.26
C ASP A 146 -11.35 -0.72 1.78
N GLN A 147 -12.32 -0.26 0.97
CA GLN A 147 -12.38 -0.50 -0.46
C GLN A 147 -11.53 0.46 -1.29
N MET A 148 -11.12 1.60 -0.70
CA MET A 148 -10.32 2.61 -1.38
C MET A 148 -8.95 2.01 -1.68
N LYS A 149 -8.74 1.72 -2.96
CA LYS A 149 -7.43 1.92 -3.58
C LYS A 149 -7.14 3.41 -3.42
N LEU A 150 -6.51 3.81 -2.31
CA LEU A 150 -6.18 5.22 -2.06
C LEU A 150 -5.60 5.86 -3.32
N PRO A 151 -5.92 7.15 -3.59
CA PRO A 151 -5.51 7.83 -4.80
C PRO A 151 -4.04 7.57 -5.03
N HIS A 152 -3.72 6.97 -6.18
CA HIS A 152 -2.38 6.55 -6.53
C HIS A 152 -1.39 7.72 -6.37
N LEU A 153 -0.78 7.89 -5.19
CA LEU A 153 0.38 8.77 -5.03
C LEU A 153 1.52 8.04 -5.76
N LYS A 154 1.63 8.34 -7.07
CA LYS A 154 2.52 7.72 -8.05
C LYS A 154 2.41 6.19 -8.17
N ARG A 155 2.10 5.69 -9.37
CA ARG A 155 2.31 4.28 -9.75
C ARG A 155 3.74 3.86 -9.39
N GLY A 156 3.89 3.00 -8.39
CA GLY A 156 5.16 2.47 -7.90
C GLY A 156 5.50 2.76 -6.44
N ASP A 157 4.73 3.57 -5.70
CA ASP A 157 4.99 3.86 -4.28
C ASP A 157 3.99 3.15 -3.34
N ALA A 158 3.82 1.84 -3.55
CA ALA A 158 2.82 1.03 -2.85
C ALA A 158 3.03 1.02 -1.32
N ASP A 159 4.27 1.03 -0.83
CA ASP A 159 4.55 1.06 0.61
C ASP A 159 4.14 2.38 1.26
N ARG A 160 4.40 3.49 0.57
CA ARG A 160 4.01 4.82 1.03
C ARG A 160 2.48 4.97 1.04
N ASN A 161 1.80 4.47 0.01
CA ASN A 161 0.33 4.42 -0.02
C ASN A 161 -0.24 3.62 1.15
N ILE A 162 0.29 2.42 1.41
CA ILE A 162 -0.15 1.58 2.54
C ILE A 162 0.09 2.30 3.88
N MET A 163 1.26 2.94 4.06
CA MET A 163 1.53 3.71 5.28
C MET A 163 0.55 4.87 5.45
N TYR A 164 0.26 5.63 4.39
CA TYR A 164 -0.72 6.70 4.45
C TYR A 164 -2.12 6.17 4.78
N THR A 165 -2.55 5.04 4.22
CA THR A 165 -3.81 4.40 4.63
C THR A 165 -3.79 4.06 6.12
N THR A 166 -2.70 3.46 6.61
CA THR A 166 -2.57 3.12 8.03
C THR A 166 -2.67 4.36 8.92
N HIS A 167 -2.01 5.46 8.56
CA HIS A 167 -2.09 6.71 9.33
C HIS A 167 -3.47 7.37 9.26
N PHE A 168 -4.09 7.38 8.09
CA PHE A 168 -5.44 7.91 7.92
C PHE A 168 -6.47 7.10 8.71
N LEU A 169 -6.40 5.77 8.70
CA LEU A 169 -7.27 4.93 9.51
C LEU A 169 -7.02 5.10 11.02
N ALA A 170 -5.76 5.29 11.44
CA ALA A 170 -5.46 5.62 12.83
C ALA A 170 -6.06 6.98 13.23
N TYR A 171 -6.03 7.96 12.33
CA TYR A 171 -6.68 9.25 12.53
C TYR A 171 -8.20 9.14 12.67
N LEU A 172 -8.85 8.40 11.76
CA LEU A 172 -10.29 8.14 11.84
C LEU A 172 -10.66 7.41 13.13
N LYS A 173 -9.83 6.45 13.56
CA LYS A 173 -9.98 5.79 14.86
C LYS A 173 -10.00 6.81 16.00
N THR A 174 -9.04 7.74 16.06
CA THR A 174 -9.01 8.77 17.11
C THR A 174 -10.25 9.66 17.09
N LYS A 175 -10.80 10.00 15.91
CA LYS A 175 -12.05 10.75 15.81
C LYS A 175 -13.25 9.94 16.32
N ILE A 176 -13.32 8.65 16.03
CA ILE A 176 -14.36 7.75 16.55
C ILE A 176 -14.25 7.62 18.07
N GLU A 177 -13.05 7.41 18.60
CA GLU A 177 -12.81 7.29 20.05
C GLU A 177 -13.22 8.59 20.77
N SER A 178 -12.80 9.75 20.26
CA SER A 178 -13.19 11.07 20.79
C SER A 178 -14.70 11.29 20.77
N PHE A 179 -15.39 10.85 19.71
CA PHE A 179 -16.85 10.90 19.62
C PHE A 179 -17.52 9.99 20.67
N THR A 180 -17.05 8.75 20.80
CA THR A 180 -17.60 7.80 21.79
C THR A 180 -17.40 8.26 23.22
N GLU A 181 -16.24 8.85 23.54
CA GLU A 181 -15.97 9.42 24.86
C GLU A 181 -16.87 10.63 25.13
N SER A 182 -17.01 11.53 24.16
CA SER A 182 -17.85 12.72 24.27
C SER A 182 -19.34 12.37 24.43
N LEU A 183 -19.82 11.28 23.81
CA LEU A 183 -21.17 10.76 23.99
C LEU A 183 -21.42 10.22 25.41
N SER A 184 -20.40 9.64 26.04
CA SER A 184 -20.51 9.09 27.40
C SER A 184 -20.46 10.16 28.50
N THR A 185 -20.08 11.40 28.17
CA THR A 185 -19.92 12.49 29.13
C THR A 185 -21.22 13.29 29.28
N PRO A 186 -21.80 13.44 30.49
CA PRO A 186 -23.12 14.08 30.68
C PRO A 186 -23.19 15.60 30.41
N SER A 187 -22.06 16.28 30.23
CA SER A 187 -21.99 17.75 30.24
C SER A 187 -21.89 18.43 28.87
N THR A 188 -21.78 17.66 27.78
CA THR A 188 -21.66 18.23 26.43
C THR A 188 -23.05 18.51 25.85
N ASN A 189 -23.24 19.66 25.19
CA ASN A 189 -24.46 19.94 24.45
C ASN A 189 -24.56 18.92 23.30
N ARG A 190 -25.21 17.77 23.57
CA ARG A 190 -25.20 16.57 22.72
C ARG A 190 -25.64 16.85 21.29
N LYS A 191 -26.48 17.86 21.10
CA LYS A 191 -26.93 18.31 19.79
C LYS A 191 -25.81 18.96 18.97
N ASP A 192 -25.02 19.83 19.57
CA ASP A 192 -23.90 20.50 18.89
C ASP A 192 -22.81 19.48 18.54
N LEU A 193 -22.51 18.56 19.46
CA LEU A 193 -21.59 17.44 19.22
C LEU A 193 -22.02 16.56 18.05
N LEU A 194 -23.32 16.22 17.96
CA LEU A 194 -23.85 15.41 16.86
C LEU A 194 -23.77 16.16 15.53
N GLN A 195 -24.07 17.46 15.52
CA GLN A 195 -23.98 18.29 14.32
C GLN A 195 -22.53 18.43 13.83
N GLU A 196 -21.58 18.74 14.72
CA GLU A 196 -20.15 18.85 14.38
C GLU A 196 -19.59 17.52 13.85
N THR A 197 -20.01 16.41 14.46
CA THR A 197 -19.61 15.08 14.02
C THR A 197 -20.22 14.76 12.64
N GLU A 198 -21.48 15.07 12.44
CA GLU A 198 -22.15 14.89 11.14
C GLU A 198 -21.48 15.72 10.04
N ASP A 199 -21.19 16.99 10.29
CA ASP A 199 -20.52 17.90 9.35
C ASP A 199 -19.12 17.39 8.95
N PHE A 200 -18.43 16.71 9.87
CA PHE A 200 -17.17 16.04 9.56
C PHE A 200 -17.38 14.78 8.70
N TRP A 201 -18.26 13.87 9.10
CA TRP A 201 -18.39 12.55 8.48
C TRP A 201 -19.17 12.54 7.16
N GLN A 202 -19.95 13.57 6.87
CA GLN A 202 -20.60 13.74 5.56
C GLN A 202 -19.64 14.20 4.46
N GLN A 203 -18.41 14.62 4.81
CA GLN A 203 -17.42 15.02 3.82
C GLN A 203 -17.02 13.83 2.94
N SER A 204 -16.68 14.14 1.68
CA SER A 204 -16.16 13.08 0.79
C SER A 204 -14.86 12.50 1.36
N PRO A 205 -14.56 11.21 1.14
CA PRO A 205 -13.32 10.60 1.61
C PRO A 205 -12.05 11.34 1.14
N GLN A 206 -12.14 12.01 -0.01
CA GLN A 206 -11.05 12.83 -0.56
C GLN A 206 -10.80 14.09 0.28
N ILE A 207 -11.86 14.77 0.73
CA ILE A 207 -11.77 15.95 1.58
C ILE A 207 -11.25 15.56 2.96
N LEU A 208 -11.77 14.48 3.55
CA LEU A 208 -11.26 13.94 4.83
C LEU A 208 -9.76 13.63 4.76
N TYR A 209 -9.31 13.12 3.61
CA TYR A 209 -7.89 12.85 3.36
C TYR A 209 -7.05 14.12 3.26
N GLU A 210 -7.57 15.17 2.61
CA GLU A 210 -6.92 16.48 2.54
C GLU A 210 -6.83 17.13 3.93
N THR A 211 -7.90 17.08 4.73
CA THR A 211 -7.88 17.55 6.13
C THR A 211 -6.84 16.82 6.96
N PHE A 212 -6.76 15.48 6.86
CA PHE A 212 -5.72 14.70 7.54
C PHE A 212 -4.32 15.15 7.12
N LYS A 213 -4.10 15.40 5.83
CA LYS A 213 -2.81 15.83 5.31
C LYS A 213 -2.43 17.22 5.83
N ASP A 214 -3.37 18.15 5.85
CA ASP A 214 -3.16 19.51 6.34
C ASP A 214 -2.87 19.52 7.85
N GLU A 215 -3.56 18.70 8.64
CA GLU A 215 -3.31 18.54 10.09
C GLU A 215 -1.94 17.89 10.38
N GLN A 216 -1.45 17.01 9.50
CA GLN A 216 -0.11 16.41 9.62
C GLN A 216 1.00 17.39 9.24
N GLU A 217 0.78 18.23 8.22
CA GLU A 217 1.77 19.19 7.73
C GLU A 217 1.79 20.47 8.60
N ASN A 218 0.68 20.83 9.23
CA ASN A 218 0.56 21.95 10.16
C ASN A 218 -0.17 21.55 11.47
N PRO A 219 0.52 20.92 12.43
CA PRO A 219 -0.08 20.49 13.71
C PRO A 219 -0.56 21.66 14.60
N ASN A 220 -0.24 22.91 14.24
CA ASN A 220 -0.68 24.12 14.94
C ASN A 220 -1.92 24.77 14.32
N THR A 221 -2.41 24.31 13.16
CA THR A 221 -3.75 24.67 12.67
C THR A 221 -4.78 23.81 13.40
N ILE A 222 -4.93 24.11 14.68
CA ILE A 222 -6.18 23.89 15.40
C ILE A 222 -7.21 24.69 14.61
N THR A 223 -8.15 24.02 13.94
CA THR A 223 -9.38 24.68 13.50
C THR A 223 -9.97 25.40 14.73
N PRO A 224 -10.14 26.72 14.70
CA PRO A 224 -10.76 27.42 15.81
C PRO A 224 -12.17 26.87 15.99
N ARG A 225 -12.40 26.27 17.15
CA ARG A 225 -13.66 26.05 17.88
C ARG A 225 -14.93 25.98 17.04
#